data_AF-A0A521NJP2-F1
#
_entry.id   AF-A0A521NJP2-F1
#
_cell.length_a   1.000
_cell.length_b   1.000
_cell.length_c   1.000
_cell.angle_alpha   90.00
_cell.angle_beta   90.00
_cell.angle_gamma   90.00
#
_symmetry.space_group_name_H-M   'P 1'
#
loop_
_entity.id
_entity.type
_entity.pdbx_description
1 polymer ?
#
loop_
_entity_poly.entity_id
_entity_poly.type
_entity_poly.pdbx_seq_one_letter_code
_entity_poly.pdbx_strand_id
1 'polypeptide(L)'
;MHAKTRFTELADRYVALWNLTDADARRDAIAALWVPQGEHCVRTLQAKGYEALAQRVTGSHEKNVRDGGFRFIATGDAQGLHDTVMFHWQMVPAAGGPVAALGLEFLRLAEDGRIAVDYQFILPTPGV
;
A
#
# COMPACT_ATOMS: atom_id res chain seq x y z
N MET A 1 22.69 13.87 1.90
CA MET A 1 21.68 12.91 1.42
C MET A 1 21.49 11.90 2.53
N HIS A 2 20.37 11.94 3.26
CA HIS A 2 20.11 10.91 4.28
C HIS A 2 19.70 9.64 3.53
N ALA A 3 20.42 8.54 3.73
CA ALA A 3 20.02 7.26 3.17
C ALA A 3 18.63 6.90 3.71
N LYS A 4 17.70 6.50 2.84
CA LYS A 4 16.38 6.02 3.27
C LYS A 4 16.56 4.72 4.05
N THR A 5 15.75 4.53 5.09
CA THR A 5 15.75 3.24 5.79
C THR A 5 15.12 2.19 4.88
N ARG A 6 15.47 0.91 5.06
CA ARG A 6 14.86 -0.21 4.33
C ARG A 6 13.32 -0.22 4.42
N PHE A 7 12.77 0.28 5.52
CA PHE A 7 11.32 0.32 5.75
C PHE A 7 10.67 1.48 5.00
N THR A 8 11.35 2.61 4.88
CA THR A 8 10.93 3.72 4.01
C THR A 8 10.88 3.26 2.56
N GLU A 9 11.87 2.51 2.10
CA GLU A 9 11.89 1.95 0.73
C GLU A 9 10.80 0.88 0.52
N LEU A 10 10.47 0.08 1.54
CA LEU A 10 9.34 -0.84 1.50
C LEU A 10 8.02 -0.09 1.37
N ALA A 11 7.80 0.95 2.19
CA ALA A 11 6.59 1.78 2.15
C ALA A 11 6.44 2.48 0.79
N ASP A 12 7.52 3.02 0.23
CA ASP A 12 7.52 3.65 -1.10
C ASP A 12 7.11 2.65 -2.19
N ARG A 13 7.71 1.45 -2.20
CA ARG A 13 7.35 0.39 -3.17
C ARG A 13 5.92 -0.09 -2.99
N TYR A 14 5.49 -0.26 -1.73
CA TYR A 14 4.12 -0.65 -1.40
C TYR A 14 3.12 0.37 -1.94
N VAL A 15 3.32 1.66 -1.67
CA VAL A 15 2.38 2.70 -2.12
C VAL A 15 2.42 2.88 -3.63
N ALA A 16 3.59 2.73 -4.26
CA ALA A 16 3.73 2.79 -5.72
C ALA A 16 2.85 1.75 -6.43
N LEU A 17 2.72 0.54 -5.89
CA LEU A 17 1.86 -0.53 -6.43
C LEU A 17 0.43 -0.06 -6.71
N TRP A 18 -0.17 0.71 -5.80
CA TRP A 18 -1.56 1.18 -5.93
C TRP A 18 -1.76 2.20 -7.05
N ASN A 19 -0.68 2.80 -7.53
CA ASN A 19 -0.68 3.77 -8.63
C ASN A 19 -0.35 3.12 -9.99
N LEU A 20 0.04 1.85 -10.04
CA LEU A 20 0.46 1.18 -11.28
C LEU A 20 -0.70 0.95 -12.24
N THR A 21 -0.58 1.53 -13.44
CA THR A 21 -1.53 1.40 -14.55
C THR A 21 -1.35 0.07 -15.28
N ASP A 22 -0.10 -0.32 -15.52
CA ASP A 22 0.23 -1.57 -16.23
C ASP A 22 -0.08 -2.81 -15.39
N ALA A 23 -0.81 -3.75 -15.98
CA ALA A 23 -1.30 -4.93 -15.28
C ALA A 23 -0.20 -5.96 -15.00
N ASP A 24 0.85 -6.01 -15.83
CA ASP A 24 1.92 -7.00 -15.72
C ASP A 24 2.92 -6.54 -14.65
N ALA A 25 3.34 -5.28 -14.72
CA ALA A 25 4.12 -4.62 -13.69
C ALA A 25 3.43 -4.68 -12.31
N ARG A 26 2.09 -4.58 -12.27
CA ARG A 26 1.31 -4.75 -11.04
C ARG A 26 1.43 -6.17 -10.48
N ARG A 27 1.38 -7.22 -11.31
CA ARG A 27 1.56 -8.60 -10.86
C ARG A 27 2.98 -8.85 -10.36
N ASP A 28 3.98 -8.33 -11.05
CA ASP A 28 5.38 -8.45 -10.65
C ASP A 28 5.64 -7.74 -9.31
N ALA A 29 5.10 -6.53 -9.14
CA ALA A 29 5.20 -5.79 -7.89
C ALA A 29 4.51 -6.52 -6.73
N ILE A 30 3.36 -7.16 -6.95
CA ILE A 30 2.69 -7.99 -5.94
C ILE A 30 3.56 -9.18 -5.55
N ALA A 31 4.15 -9.89 -6.51
CA ALA A 31 5.01 -11.04 -6.23
C ALA A 31 6.31 -10.65 -5.47
N ALA A 32 6.82 -9.44 -5.74
CA ALA A 32 7.97 -8.86 -5.06
C ALA A 32 7.65 -8.38 -3.63
N LEU A 33 6.39 -7.98 -3.37
CA LEU A 33 5.96 -7.46 -2.07
C LEU A 33 5.40 -8.54 -1.15
N TRP A 34 4.58 -9.48 -1.64
CA TRP A 34 3.94 -10.52 -0.83
C TRP A 34 4.54 -11.90 -1.07
N VAL A 35 4.44 -12.76 -0.04
CA VAL A 35 4.60 -14.21 -0.20
C VAL A 35 3.41 -14.79 -1.00
N PRO A 36 3.51 -15.99 -1.61
CA PRO A 36 2.45 -16.53 -2.47
C PRO A 36 1.06 -16.66 -1.84
N GLN A 37 1.01 -16.87 -0.51
CA GLN A 37 -0.23 -16.95 0.28
C GLN A 37 -0.44 -15.72 1.16
N GLY A 38 0.23 -14.61 0.81
CA GLY A 38 0.14 -13.35 1.53
C GLY A 38 -1.27 -12.79 1.50
N GLU A 39 -1.61 -12.03 2.54
CA GLU A 39 -2.95 -11.52 2.75
C GLU A 39 -2.95 -10.00 2.84
N HIS A 40 -4.04 -9.38 2.38
CA HIS A 40 -4.37 -8.00 2.66
C HIS A 40 -5.78 -7.93 3.25
N CYS A 41 -5.86 -7.37 4.45
CA CYS A 41 -7.09 -7.13 5.21
C CYS A 41 -7.41 -5.63 5.24
N VAL A 42 -8.64 -5.25 4.92
CA VAL A 42 -9.14 -3.87 5.11
C VAL A 42 -10.63 -3.91 5.44
N ARG A 43 -11.06 -3.24 6.51
CA ARG A 43 -12.47 -3.24 6.93
C ARG A 43 -13.02 -4.69 6.98
N THR A 44 -13.98 -5.02 6.12
CA THR A 44 -14.59 -6.36 6.00
C THR A 44 -14.02 -7.20 4.84
N LEU A 45 -13.10 -6.66 4.06
CA LEU A 45 -12.51 -7.31 2.90
C LEU A 45 -11.19 -8.00 3.28
N GLN A 46 -11.00 -9.20 2.75
CA GLN A 46 -9.75 -9.94 2.79
C GLN A 46 -9.41 -10.44 1.39
N ALA A 47 -8.21 -10.12 0.92
CA ALA A 47 -7.64 -10.66 -0.32
C ALA A 47 -6.48 -11.58 0.05
N LYS A 48 -6.50 -12.82 -0.44
CA LYS A 48 -5.47 -13.83 -0.16
C LYS A 48 -4.87 -14.39 -1.44
N GLY A 49 -3.54 -14.38 -1.50
CA GLY A 49 -2.77 -14.85 -2.64
C GLY A 49 -2.77 -13.87 -3.81
N TYR A 50 -1.84 -14.09 -4.74
CA TYR A 50 -1.51 -13.11 -5.79
C TYR A 50 -2.70 -12.71 -6.66
N GLU A 51 -3.60 -13.63 -7.00
CA GLU A 51 -4.76 -13.33 -7.82
C GLU A 51 -5.73 -12.38 -7.11
N ALA A 52 -6.12 -12.69 -5.87
CA ALA A 52 -7.03 -11.84 -5.10
C ALA A 52 -6.40 -10.48 -4.77
N LEU A 53 -5.08 -10.46 -4.49
CA LEU A 53 -4.32 -9.22 -4.30
C LEU A 53 -4.32 -8.37 -5.58
N ALA A 54 -4.11 -8.98 -6.75
CA ALA A 54 -4.15 -8.28 -8.03
C ALA A 54 -5.53 -7.71 -8.33
N GLN A 55 -6.61 -8.45 -8.06
CA GLN A 55 -7.99 -7.96 -8.20
C GLN A 55 -8.25 -6.78 -7.27
N ARG A 56 -7.82 -6.87 -6.00
CA ARG A 56 -7.97 -5.82 -5.00
C ARG A 56 -7.24 -4.53 -5.40
N VAL A 57 -5.98 -4.63 -5.83
CA VAL A 57 -5.19 -3.47 -6.24
C VAL A 57 -5.78 -2.87 -7.52
N THR A 58 -6.18 -3.70 -8.49
CA THR A 58 -6.83 -3.25 -9.72
C THR A 58 -8.10 -2.45 -9.41
N GLY A 59 -9.03 -2.99 -8.63
CA GLY A 59 -10.28 -2.29 -8.31
C GLY A 59 -10.06 -0.97 -7.57
N SER A 60 -9.06 -0.89 -6.69
CA SER A 60 -8.68 0.36 -6.02
C SER A 60 -8.08 1.37 -7.00
N HIS A 61 -7.16 0.92 -7.87
CA HIS A 61 -6.53 1.76 -8.89
C HIS A 61 -7.56 2.35 -9.84
N GLU A 62 -8.45 1.52 -10.38
CA GLU A 62 -9.50 1.95 -11.31
C GLU A 62 -10.40 3.01 -10.68
N LYS A 63 -10.96 2.70 -9.50
CA LYS A 63 -11.88 3.59 -8.79
C LYS A 63 -11.22 4.92 -8.39
N ASN A 64 -10.04 4.86 -7.77
CA ASN A 64 -9.47 6.03 -7.10
C ASN A 64 -8.47 6.78 -8.00
N VAL A 65 -7.63 6.07 -8.75
CA VAL A 65 -6.57 6.69 -9.54
C VAL A 65 -7.06 7.03 -10.95
N ARG A 66 -7.49 6.02 -11.71
CA ARG A 66 -7.92 6.21 -13.11
C ARG A 66 -9.17 7.08 -13.21
N ASP A 67 -10.22 6.71 -12.48
CA ASP A 67 -11.54 7.34 -12.62
C ASP A 67 -11.73 8.48 -11.61
N GLY A 68 -11.09 8.38 -10.43
CA GLY A 68 -11.18 9.38 -9.35
C GLY A 68 -10.16 10.52 -9.43
N GLY A 69 -9.12 10.41 -10.27
CA GLY A 69 -8.09 11.45 -10.41
C GLY A 69 -7.23 11.65 -9.16
N PHE A 70 -7.12 10.64 -8.30
CA PHE A 70 -6.28 10.66 -7.11
C PHE A 70 -4.94 9.95 -7.33
N ARG A 71 -4.04 10.13 -6.37
CA ARG A 71 -2.81 9.35 -6.24
C ARG A 71 -2.57 8.99 -4.78
N PHE A 72 -1.95 7.84 -4.55
CA PHE A 72 -1.52 7.42 -3.23
C PHE A 72 -0.05 7.81 -2.99
N ILE A 73 0.25 8.35 -1.80
CA ILE A 73 1.60 8.76 -1.39
C ILE A 73 1.93 8.20 0.01
N ALA A 74 3.16 7.72 0.21
CA ALA A 74 3.65 7.38 1.55
C ALA A 74 4.01 8.67 2.31
N THR A 75 3.79 8.70 3.62
CA THR A 75 4.09 9.89 4.45
C THR A 75 5.55 9.96 4.93
N GLY A 76 6.33 8.91 4.70
CA GLY A 76 7.75 8.85 5.05
C GLY A 76 8.03 8.52 6.52
N ASP A 77 7.01 8.12 7.28
CA ASP A 77 7.10 7.80 8.72
C ASP A 77 7.28 6.30 9.01
N ALA A 78 7.72 5.54 8.01
CA ALA A 78 7.85 4.10 8.10
C ALA A 78 8.80 3.70 9.24
N GLN A 79 8.28 2.86 10.14
CA GLN A 79 8.99 2.29 11.28
C GLN A 79 8.89 0.78 11.23
N GLY A 80 9.93 0.09 11.70
CA GLY A 80 9.89 -1.35 11.84
C GLY A 80 10.27 -1.78 13.24
N LEU A 81 9.66 -2.87 13.69
CA LEU A 81 9.88 -3.50 14.98
C LEU A 81 9.82 -5.02 14.78
N HIS A 82 10.94 -5.71 15.01
CA HIS A 82 11.09 -7.14 14.68
C HIS A 82 10.71 -7.43 13.21
N ASP A 83 9.74 -8.31 12.99
CA ASP A 83 9.18 -8.72 11.70
C ASP A 83 7.99 -7.85 11.28
N THR A 84 7.75 -6.72 11.97
CA THR A 84 6.61 -5.83 11.67
C THR A 84 7.06 -4.49 11.12
N VAL A 85 6.24 -3.91 10.26
CA VAL A 85 6.45 -2.57 9.69
C VAL A 85 5.14 -1.80 9.78
N MET A 86 5.22 -0.54 10.16
CA MET A 86 4.08 0.38 10.16
C MET A 86 4.45 1.66 9.43
N PHE A 87 3.53 2.17 8.61
CA PHE A 87 3.64 3.49 7.98
C PHE A 87 2.25 4.03 7.63
N HIS A 88 2.17 5.33 7.36
CA HIS A 88 0.95 5.95 6.84
C HIS A 88 1.02 6.20 5.33
N TRP A 89 -0.16 6.22 4.72
CA TRP A 89 -0.36 6.66 3.35
C TRP A 89 -1.48 7.69 3.29
N GLN A 90 -1.40 8.55 2.28
CA GLN A 90 -2.43 9.51 1.96
C GLN A 90 -2.91 9.31 0.52
N MET A 91 -4.20 9.52 0.30
CA MET A 91 -4.77 9.69 -1.02
C MET A 91 -5.01 11.18 -1.26
N VAL A 92 -4.39 11.74 -2.29
CA VAL A 92 -4.45 13.17 -2.62
C VAL A 92 -4.90 13.36 -4.07
N PRO A 93 -5.59 14.46 -4.43
CA PRO A 93 -5.86 14.77 -5.82
C PRO A 93 -4.56 14.87 -6.62
N ALA A 94 -4.52 14.27 -7.81
CA ALA A 94 -3.33 14.33 -8.67
C ALA A 94 -3.01 15.77 -9.12
N ALA A 95 -4.05 16.60 -9.29
CA ALA A 95 -3.93 18.02 -9.62
C ALA A 95 -3.53 18.92 -8.42
N GLY A 96 -3.37 18.35 -7.22
CA GLY A 96 -3.15 19.09 -5.98
C GLY A 96 -4.46 19.44 -5.26
N GLY A 97 -4.38 19.58 -3.94
CA GLY A 97 -5.53 19.79 -3.07
C GLY A 97 -5.35 19.14 -1.69
N PRO A 98 -6.36 19.24 -0.82
CA PRO A 98 -6.31 18.62 0.50
C PRO A 98 -6.27 17.09 0.43
N VAL A 99 -5.83 16.46 1.52
CA VAL A 99 -5.86 15.00 1.68
C VAL A 99 -7.31 14.51 1.65
N ALA A 100 -7.63 13.59 0.75
CA ALA A 100 -8.96 13.02 0.60
C ALA A 100 -9.17 11.80 1.52
N ALA A 101 -8.12 11.01 1.74
CA ALA A 101 -8.13 9.89 2.67
C ALA A 101 -6.74 9.67 3.30
N LEU A 102 -6.74 9.16 4.53
CA LEU A 102 -5.56 8.78 5.29
C LEU A 102 -5.73 7.33 5.74
N GLY A 103 -4.63 6.57 5.73
CA GLY A 103 -4.60 5.25 6.32
C GLY A 103 -3.26 4.91 6.93
N LEU A 104 -3.27 3.80 7.68
CA LEU A 104 -2.10 3.16 8.26
C LEU A 104 -2.02 1.75 7.71
N GLU A 105 -0.84 1.35 7.26
CA GLU A 105 -0.52 -0.06 7.05
C GLU A 105 0.25 -0.60 8.23
N PHE A 106 -0.14 -1.80 8.67
CA PHE A 106 0.64 -2.62 9.58
C PHE A 106 0.95 -3.95 8.90
N LEU A 107 2.20 -4.15 8.54
CA LEU A 107 2.68 -5.31 7.82
C LEU A 107 3.34 -6.29 8.78
N ARG A 108 2.98 -7.57 8.70
CA ARG A 108 3.77 -8.68 9.23
C ARG A 108 4.57 -9.30 8.09
N LEU A 109 5.88 -9.31 8.23
CA LEU A 109 6.81 -9.84 7.24
C LEU A 109 7.12 -11.32 7.51
N ALA A 110 7.41 -12.07 6.45
CA ALA A 110 8.04 -13.38 6.52
C ALA A 110 9.56 -13.23 6.67
N GLU A 111 10.26 -14.36 6.90
CA GLU A 111 11.71 -14.40 7.05
C GLU A 111 12.47 -13.83 5.83
N ASP A 112 11.91 -13.94 4.63
CA ASP A 112 12.46 -13.40 3.39
C ASP A 112 12.21 -11.89 3.20
N GLY A 113 11.56 -11.24 4.18
CA GLY A 113 11.25 -9.81 4.16
C GLY A 113 10.03 -9.44 3.31
N ARG A 114 9.34 -10.40 2.67
CA ARG A 114 8.07 -10.14 1.99
C ARG A 114 6.91 -10.15 2.98
N ILE A 115 5.80 -9.54 2.57
CA ILE A 115 4.60 -9.39 3.37
C ILE A 115 3.89 -10.73 3.46
N ALA A 116 3.73 -11.22 4.69
CA ALA A 116 2.89 -12.36 5.00
C ALA A 116 1.45 -11.92 5.24
N VAL A 117 1.24 -10.84 6.00
CA VAL A 117 -0.09 -10.24 6.23
C VAL A 117 0.03 -8.72 6.24
N ASP A 118 -0.88 -8.07 5.53
CA ASP A 118 -1.05 -6.63 5.46
C ASP A 118 -2.38 -6.22 6.11
N TYR A 119 -2.30 -5.46 7.20
CA TYR A 119 -3.47 -4.91 7.88
C TYR A 119 -3.59 -3.42 7.62
N GLN A 120 -4.60 -3.06 6.83
CA GLN A 120 -4.90 -1.66 6.51
C GLN A 120 -5.99 -1.10 7.42
N PHE A 121 -5.67 0.02 8.06
CA PHE A 121 -6.60 0.81 8.83
C PHE A 121 -6.92 2.10 8.07
N ILE A 122 -8.20 2.33 7.80
CA ILE A 122 -8.64 3.64 7.28
C ILE A 122 -8.83 4.56 8.47
N LEU A 123 -8.05 5.64 8.52
CA LEU A 123 -8.09 6.61 9.59
C LEU A 123 -9.10 7.72 9.28
N PRO A 124 -9.58 8.46 10.29
CA PRO A 124 -10.33 9.69 10.05
C PRO A 124 -9.51 10.64 9.16
N THR A 125 -10.08 11.06 8.03
CA THR A 125 -9.46 12.13 7.23
C THR A 125 -9.44 13.40 8.09
N PRO A 126 -8.30 14.12 8.19
CA PRO A 126 -8.26 15.39 8.90
C PRO A 126 -9.38 16.30 8.42
N GLY A 127 -10.15 16.85 9.35
CA GLY A 127 -11.11 17.91 9.01
C GLY A 127 -10.38 19.07 8.35
N VAL A 128 -11.00 19.63 7.31
CA VAL A 128 -10.60 20.94 6.78
C VAL A 128 -10.85 22.05 7.80
#